data_AF-A0A7X4IVD6-F1
#
_entry.id   AF-A0A7X4IVD6-F1
#
_cell.length_a   1.000
_cell.length_b   1.000
_cell.length_c   1.000
_cell.angle_alpha   90.00
_cell.angle_beta   90.00
_cell.angle_gamma   90.00
#
_symmetry.space_group_name_H-M   'P 1'
#
loop_
_entity.id
_entity.type
_entity.pdbx_description
1 polymer ?
#
loop_
_entity_poly.entity_id
_entity_poly.type
_entity_poly.pdbx_seq_one_letter_code
_entity_poly.pdbx_strand_id
1 'polypeptide(L)' 'SWQMTMMLHRFEDEDDFASEMRRATLGHLAASETARRDLAENYVGLPF' A
#
# COMPACT_ATOMS: atom_id res chain seq x y z
N SER A 1 9.96 3.19 -1.66
CA SER A 1 8.77 3.70 -0.95
C SER A 1 7.60 4.15 -1.85
N TRP A 2 7.67 4.03 -3.19
CA TRP A 2 6.61 4.48 -4.11
C TRP A 2 5.22 3.88 -3.81
N GLN A 3 5.17 2.60 -3.42
CA GLN A 3 3.93 1.91 -3.05
C GLN A 3 3.21 2.55 -1.85
N MET A 4 3.93 2.95 -0.79
CA MET A 4 3.32 3.62 0.36
C MET A 4 2.76 4.99 -0.01
N THR A 5 3.47 5.73 -0.87
CA THR A 5 2.99 7.02 -1.37
C THR A 5 1.65 6.87 -2.08
N MET A 6 1.55 5.91 -3.01
CA MET A 6 0.31 5.65 -3.74
C MET A 6 -0.82 5.14 -2.85
N MET A 7 -0.51 4.40 -1.78
CA MET A 7 -1.52 3.84 -0.88
C MET A 7 -2.11 4.89 0.07
N LEU A 8 -1.29 5.83 0.56
CA LEU A 8 -1.65 6.74 1.65
C LEU A 8 -2.01 8.16 1.20
N HIS A 9 -1.74 8.53 -0.05
CA HIS A 9 -2.09 9.84 -0.59
C HIS A 9 -3.32 9.74 -1.50
N ARG A 10 -4.06 10.85 -1.59
CA ARG A 10 -5.08 11.08 -2.61
C ARG A 10 -4.56 12.16 -3.54
N PHE A 11 -4.61 11.92 -4.84
CA PHE A 11 -4.13 12.87 -5.85
C PHE A 11 -5.33 13.61 -6.47
N GLU A 12 -5.13 14.85 -6.91
CA GLU A 12 -6.22 15.69 -7.42
C GLU A 12 -6.79 15.17 -8.76
N ASP A 13 -5.94 14.56 -9.60
CA ASP A 13 -6.31 13.98 -10.89
C ASP A 13 -6.51 12.44 -10.84
N GLU A 14 -6.81 11.88 -9.66
CA GLU A 14 -6.97 10.43 -9.51
C GLU A 14 -8.30 9.95 -10.12
N ASP A 15 -8.23 8.97 -11.03
CA ASP A 15 -9.42 8.34 -11.60
C ASP A 15 -10.11 7.37 -10.62
N ASP A 16 -11.37 7.03 -10.90
CA ASP A 16 -12.15 6.14 -10.05
C ASP A 16 -11.51 4.75 -9.91
N PHE A 17 -10.81 4.28 -10.94
CA PHE A 17 -10.13 2.98 -10.93
C PHE A 17 -8.97 2.96 -9.93
N ALA A 18 -8.12 3.99 -9.93
CA ALA A 18 -7.03 4.15 -9.00
C ALA A 18 -7.56 4.24 -7.57
N SER A 19 -8.68 4.93 -7.35
CA SER A 19 -9.31 4.96 -6.03
C SER A 19 -9.84 3.60 -5.57
N GLU A 20 -10.43 2.79 -6.46
CA GLU A 20 -10.85 1.42 -6.12
C GLU A 20 -9.65 0.49 -5.89
N MET A 21 -8.61 0.60 -6.71
CA MET A 21 -7.38 -0.17 -6.54
C MET A 21 -6.70 0.15 -5.21
N ARG A 22 -6.68 1.42 -4.79
CA ARG A 22 -6.19 1.84 -3.47
C ARG A 22 -7.02 1.24 -2.34
N ARG A 23 -8.35 1.25 -2.45
CA ARG A 23 -9.26 0.59 -1.48
C ARG A 23 -8.99 -0.92 -1.40
N ALA A 24 -8.90 -1.60 -2.54
CA ALA A 24 -8.63 -3.03 -2.60
C ALA A 24 -7.26 -3.38 -2.01
N THR A 25 -6.25 -2.56 -2.28
CA THR A 25 -4.89 -2.72 -1.73
C THR A 25 -4.89 -2.62 -0.20
N LEU A 26 -5.55 -1.59 0.35
CA LEU A 26 -5.71 -1.42 1.79
C LEU A 26 -6.50 -2.57 2.43
N GLY A 27 -7.57 -3.03 1.77
CA GLY A 27 -8.36 -4.18 2.22
C GLY A 27 -7.54 -5.47 2.26
N HIS A 28 -6.75 -5.72 1.21
CA HIS A 28 -5.85 -6.88 1.15
C HIS A 28 -4.80 -6.83 2.27
N LEU A 29 -4.19 -5.67 2.50
CA LEU A 29 -3.23 -5.45 3.58
C LEU A 29 -3.86 -5.71 4.97
N ALA A 30 -5.08 -5.23 5.19
CA ALA A 30 -5.79 -5.45 6.44
C ALA A 30 -6.13 -6.93 6.69
N ALA A 31 -6.44 -7.69 5.64
CA ALA A 31 -6.84 -9.10 5.77
C ALA A 31 -5.65 -10.09 5.77
N SER A 32 -4.57 -9.79 5.05
CA SER A 32 -3.47 -10.73 4.80
C SER A 32 -2.30 -10.54 5.76
N GLU A 33 -1.93 -11.58 6.51
CA GLU A 33 -0.74 -11.56 7.37
C GLU A 33 0.55 -11.42 6.55
N THR A 34 0.65 -12.12 5.42
CA THR A 34 1.81 -12.03 4.52
C THR A 34 2.01 -10.60 4.04
N ALA A 35 0.95 -9.92 3.59
CA ALA A 35 1.06 -8.53 3.14
C ALA A 35 1.52 -7.59 4.26
N ARG A 36 1.09 -7.81 5.52
CA ARG A 36 1.55 -7.02 6.67
C ARG A 36 3.02 -7.29 7.01
N ARG A 37 3.46 -8.55 6.90
CA ARG A 37 4.87 -8.92 7.11
C ARG A 37 5.75 -8.24 6.08
N ASP A 38 5.40 -8.32 4.80
CA ASP A 38 6.15 -7.68 3.71
C ASP A 38 6.25 -6.15 3.92
N LEU A 39 5.14 -5.53 4.34
CA LEU A 39 5.13 -4.10 4.67
C LEU A 39 6.09 -3.78 5.82
N ALA A 40 6.06 -4.58 6.88
CA ALA A 40 6.92 -4.40 8.05
C ALA A 40 8.40 -4.55 7.70
N GLU A 41 8.77 -5.56 6.92
CA GLU A 41 10.14 -5.79 6.46
C GLU A 41 10.67 -4.61 5.63
N ASN A 42 9.86 -4.09 4.70
CA ASN A 42 10.22 -2.91 3.92
C ASN A 42 10.29 -1.63 4.76
N TYR A 43 9.55 -1.56 5.89
CA TYR A 43 9.52 -0.39 6.75
C TYR A 43 10.70 -0.35 7.74
N VAL A 44 11.09 -1.50 8.30
CA VAL A 44 12.24 -1.60 9.21
C VAL A 44 13.58 -1.56 8.48
N GLY A 45 13.58 -1.80 7.17
CA GLY A 45 14.76 -1.82 6.32
C GLY A 45 15.30 -3.24 6.15
N LEU A 46 15.71 -3.56 4.91
CA LEU A 46 16.35 -4.83 4.60
C LEU A 46 17.79 -4.86 5.13
N PRO A 47 18.34 -6.05 5.48
CA PRO A 47 19.74 -6.18 5.88
C PRO A 47 20.70 -5.63 4.81
N PHE A 48 21.77 -4.96 5.25
CA PHE A 48 22.81 -4.37 4.40
C PHE A 48 23.69 -5.40 3.70
#